data_AF-A0A0C9TYP7-F1
#
_entry.id   AF-A0A0C9TYP7-F1
#
_cell.length_a   1.000
_cell.length_b   1.000
_cell.length_c   1.000
_cell.angle_alpha   90.00
_cell.angle_beta   90.00
_cell.angle_gamma   90.00
#
_symmetry.space_group_name_H-M   'P 1'
#
loop_
_entity.id
_entity.type
_entity.pdbx_description
1 polymer ?
#
loop_
_entity_poly.entity_id
_entity_poly.type
_entity_poly.pdbx_seq_one_letter_code
_entity_poly.pdbx_strand_id
1 'polypeptide(L)'
;MECHITASHLFRGYSLLVQSPEDVLVQVISSEGSTIGRHIHNLDILAADEEGWNTILENLPSLPALRTLSLSNVEDHWKSLTSRAKSKLDHVFQSVTNLSISRATFESFNQACEFINNASQVQELALWSVYCESYEKSEVQVIVPKLSQISVNGGILIPLFDQLCRNPVMSMRSANISLLWDLSLKN
;
A
#
# COMPACT_ATOMS: atom_id res chain seq x y z
N MET A 1 -12.02 25.21 23.73
CA MET A 1 -11.49 26.02 22.62
C MET A 1 -11.67 25.20 21.36
N GLU A 2 -12.79 25.38 20.67
CA GLU A 2 -13.14 24.61 19.48
C GLU A 2 -12.45 25.24 18.26
N CYS A 3 -11.52 24.51 17.66
CA CYS A 3 -10.87 24.94 16.43
C CYS A 3 -11.74 24.49 15.24
N HIS A 4 -12.73 25.31 14.87
CA HIS A 4 -13.50 25.10 13.66
C HIS A 4 -12.69 25.56 12.45
N ILE A 5 -11.96 24.62 11.84
CA ILE A 5 -11.29 24.85 10.55
C ILE A 5 -12.26 24.41 9.44
N THR A 6 -13.01 25.36 8.89
CA THR A 6 -13.76 25.19 7.63
C THR A 6 -12.83 25.45 6.46
N ALA A 7 -12.30 24.40 5.85
CA ALA A 7 -11.49 24.54 4.64
C ALA A 7 -11.69 23.37 3.68
N SER A 8 -12.69 23.50 2.81
CA SER A 8 -12.96 22.61 1.67
C SER A 8 -11.82 22.56 0.63
N HIS A 9 -10.71 23.28 0.85
CA HIS A 9 -9.59 23.39 -0.09
C HIS A 9 -8.20 23.17 0.52
N LEU A 10 -8.05 23.02 1.84
CA LEU A 10 -6.72 22.90 2.47
C LEU A 10 -6.19 21.46 2.60
N PHE A 11 -7.00 20.43 2.33
CA PHE A 11 -6.68 19.05 2.71
C PHE A 11 -6.66 18.05 1.54
N ARG A 12 -6.20 18.49 0.36
CA ARG A 12 -6.26 17.65 -0.84
C ARG A 12 -5.11 16.63 -0.95
N GLY A 13 -4.07 16.71 -0.14
CA GLY A 13 -3.01 15.70 -0.09
C GLY A 13 -2.20 15.83 1.18
N TYR A 14 -2.16 14.77 1.98
CA TYR A 14 -1.27 14.66 3.13
C TYR A 14 -0.26 13.56 2.84
N SER A 15 0.98 13.94 2.64
CA SER A 15 2.08 12.98 2.68
C SER A 15 2.53 12.90 4.14
N LEU A 16 2.27 11.75 4.79
CA LEU A 16 2.74 11.45 6.13
C LEU A 16 4.16 10.88 5.99
N LEU A 17 5.15 11.76 5.93
CA LEU A 17 6.56 11.35 5.97
C LEU A 17 6.92 10.93 7.41
N VAL A 18 6.50 9.73 7.81
CA VAL A 18 6.72 9.21 9.16
C VAL A 18 8.13 8.64 9.32
N GLN A 19 9.12 9.53 9.47
CA GLN A 19 10.51 9.11 9.67
C GLN A 19 10.79 8.59 11.08
N SER A 20 9.89 8.75 12.04
CA SER A 20 10.08 8.34 13.44
C SER A 20 8.77 7.87 14.11
N PRO A 21 8.82 6.86 15.01
CA PRO A 21 7.66 6.38 15.77
C PRO A 21 6.97 7.44 16.65
N GLU A 22 7.61 8.59 16.88
CA GLU A 22 7.03 9.74 17.60
C GLU A 22 6.34 10.77 16.68
N ASP A 23 5.87 10.35 15.51
CA ASP A 23 5.43 11.31 14.51
C ASP A 23 4.24 12.13 15.00
N VAL A 24 4.54 13.39 15.30
CA VAL A 24 3.62 14.42 15.80
C VAL A 24 2.38 14.49 14.92
N LEU A 25 2.52 14.19 13.63
CA LEU A 25 1.44 14.24 12.67
C LEU A 25 0.42 13.11 12.86
N VAL A 26 0.85 11.87 13.16
CA VAL A 26 -0.05 10.78 13.54
C VAL A 26 -0.77 11.11 14.84
N GLN A 27 -0.05 11.67 15.83
CA GLN A 27 -0.65 12.10 17.09
C GLN A 27 -1.68 13.22 16.90
N VAL A 28 -1.41 14.19 16.02
CA VAL A 28 -2.33 15.29 15.69
C VAL A 28 -3.58 14.79 14.97
N ILE A 29 -3.44 13.85 14.02
CA ILE A 29 -4.59 13.26 13.33
C ILE A 29 -5.41 12.40 14.29
N SER A 30 -4.75 11.66 15.19
CA SER A 30 -5.39 10.76 16.15
C SER A 30 -5.85 11.46 17.44
N SER A 31 -5.63 12.76 17.59
CA SER A 31 -6.00 13.50 18.81
C SER A 31 -7.52 13.55 19.01
N GLU A 32 -7.94 13.57 20.28
CA GLU A 32 -9.36 13.59 20.63
C GLU A 32 -10.05 14.84 20.07
N GLY A 33 -11.20 14.64 19.40
CA GLY A 33 -11.92 15.71 18.70
C GLY A 33 -11.31 16.11 17.36
N SER A 34 -10.19 15.51 16.94
CA SER A 34 -9.60 15.78 15.63
C SER A 34 -10.54 15.38 14.51
N THR A 35 -10.75 16.31 13.60
CA THR A 35 -11.55 16.11 12.41
C THR A 35 -10.70 15.88 11.18
N ILE A 36 -9.37 15.90 11.30
CA ILE A 36 -8.46 15.91 10.15
C ILE A 36 -8.56 14.59 9.39
N GLY A 37 -8.58 13.45 10.09
CA GLY A 37 -8.59 12.12 9.47
C GLY A 37 -9.72 11.89 8.46
N ARG A 38 -10.89 12.51 8.67
CA ARG A 38 -12.05 12.40 7.75
C ARG A 38 -11.88 13.19 6.45
N HIS A 39 -10.84 13.99 6.34
CA HIS A 39 -10.52 14.80 5.17
C HIS A 39 -9.24 14.34 4.45
N ILE A 40 -8.56 13.30 4.96
CA ILE A 40 -7.37 12.75 4.34
C ILE A 40 -7.79 11.87 3.15
N HIS A 41 -7.42 12.30 1.94
CA HIS A 41 -7.69 11.56 0.69
C HIS A 41 -6.48 10.81 0.16
N ASN A 42 -5.28 11.31 0.45
CA ASN A 42 -4.02 10.71 0.04
C ASN A 42 -3.18 10.53 1.30
N LEU A 43 -2.53 9.37 1.39
CA LEU A 43 -1.66 9.00 2.49
C LEU A 43 -0.41 8.35 1.90
N ASP A 44 0.73 8.99 2.10
CA ASP A 44 2.02 8.36 1.85
C ASP A 44 2.60 7.95 3.20
N ILE A 45 3.12 6.73 3.30
CA ILE A 45 3.82 6.20 4.48
C ILE A 45 5.21 5.77 4.04
N LEU A 46 6.21 6.27 4.76
CA LEU A 46 7.62 5.94 4.61
C LEU A 46 8.15 5.68 6.01
N ALA A 47 8.34 4.42 6.39
CA ALA A 47 8.96 4.09 7.68
C ALA A 47 10.47 3.87 7.50
N ALA A 48 11.23 4.14 8.56
CA ALA A 48 12.69 3.98 8.57
C ALA A 48 13.13 2.54 8.92
N ASP A 49 12.32 1.80 9.67
CA ASP A 49 12.63 0.45 10.17
C ASP A 49 11.36 -0.36 10.50
N GLU A 50 11.56 -1.59 10.99
CA GLU A 50 10.52 -2.56 11.36
C GLU A 50 9.58 -2.08 12.47
N GLU A 51 10.15 -1.49 13.53
CA GLU A 51 9.36 -1.01 14.67
C GLU A 51 8.50 0.19 14.26
N GLY A 52 9.02 1.04 13.38
CA GLY A 52 8.30 2.14 12.74
C GLY A 52 7.06 1.65 12.01
N TRP A 53 7.16 0.62 11.17
CA TRP A 53 6.02 0.10 10.40
C TRP A 53 4.87 -0.38 11.30
N ASN A 54 5.16 -1.21 12.30
CA ASN A 54 4.14 -1.69 13.24
C ASN A 54 3.51 -0.53 14.03
N THR A 55 4.34 0.38 14.54
CA THR A 55 3.88 1.53 15.31
C THR A 55 2.95 2.43 14.50
N ILE A 56 3.32 2.75 13.25
CA ILE A 56 2.51 3.60 12.37
C ILE A 56 1.18 2.93 12.06
N LEU A 57 1.19 1.68 11.61
CA LEU A 57 -0.01 0.98 11.16
C LEU A 57 -0.99 0.70 12.30
N GLU A 58 -0.50 0.33 13.48
CA GLU A 58 -1.34 0.08 14.65
C GLU A 58 -2.03 1.35 15.17
N ASN A 59 -1.33 2.48 15.12
CA ASN A 59 -1.83 3.79 15.57
C ASN A 59 -2.56 4.58 14.47
N LEU A 60 -2.68 4.01 13.27
CA LEU A 60 -3.36 4.68 12.17
C LEU A 60 -4.85 4.86 12.53
N PRO A 61 -5.35 6.11 12.50
CA PRO A 61 -6.74 6.40 12.78
C PRO A 61 -7.64 5.91 11.64
N SER A 62 -8.96 5.95 11.84
CA SER A 62 -9.88 5.68 10.74
C SER A 62 -9.82 6.81 9.70
N LEU A 63 -9.56 6.45 8.44
CA LEU A 63 -9.44 7.39 7.32
C LEU A 63 -10.53 7.10 6.26
N PRO A 64 -11.82 7.38 6.55
CA PRO A 64 -12.94 6.96 5.69
C PRO A 64 -12.93 7.63 4.30
N ALA A 65 -12.24 8.77 4.18
CA ALA A 65 -12.11 9.52 2.94
C ALA A 65 -10.88 9.13 2.10
N LEU A 66 -10.04 8.21 2.60
CA LEU A 66 -8.79 7.84 1.94
C LEU A 66 -9.09 7.17 0.60
N ARG A 67 -8.35 7.57 -0.44
CA ARG A 67 -8.44 7.04 -1.80
C ARG A 67 -7.10 6.60 -2.33
N THR A 68 -6.03 7.31 -1.99
CA THR A 68 -4.67 6.97 -2.41
C THR A 68 -3.83 6.58 -1.21
N LEU A 69 -3.16 5.44 -1.30
CA LEU A 69 -2.19 4.99 -0.31
C LEU A 69 -0.87 4.66 -1.02
N SER A 70 0.24 5.23 -0.53
CA SER A 70 1.58 4.88 -0.96
C SER A 70 2.36 4.30 0.23
N LEU A 71 2.92 3.10 0.08
CA LEU A 71 3.79 2.47 1.08
C LEU A 71 5.20 2.37 0.47
N SER A 72 6.20 2.98 1.09
CA SER A 72 7.58 3.02 0.55
C SER A 72 8.59 2.52 1.55
N ASN A 73 9.66 1.86 1.08
CA ASN A 73 10.65 1.15 1.91
C ASN A 73 9.99 0.10 2.81
N VAL A 74 9.17 -0.76 2.20
CA VAL A 74 8.47 -1.85 2.90
C VAL A 74 9.39 -3.06 3.11
N GLU A 75 10.45 -3.18 2.31
CA GLU A 75 11.51 -4.21 2.24
C GLU A 75 11.14 -5.52 2.95
N ASP A 76 11.96 -5.99 3.89
CA ASP A 76 11.75 -7.25 4.60
C ASP A 76 10.76 -7.10 5.79
N HIS A 77 10.16 -5.92 5.95
CA HIS A 77 9.29 -5.60 7.09
C HIS A 77 7.88 -6.19 6.96
N TRP A 78 7.49 -6.63 5.76
CA TRP A 78 6.17 -7.22 5.55
C TRP A 78 5.90 -8.43 6.45
N LYS A 79 6.97 -9.22 6.69
CA LYS A 79 6.95 -10.44 7.49
C LYS A 79 6.74 -10.14 8.96
N SER A 80 7.38 -9.09 9.45
CA SER A 80 7.37 -8.67 10.84
C SER A 80 6.18 -7.81 11.21
N LEU A 81 5.28 -7.51 10.26
CA LEU A 81 4.02 -6.86 10.58
C LEU A 81 3.18 -7.74 11.52
N THR A 82 2.77 -7.16 12.66
CA THR A 82 1.89 -7.80 13.63
C THR A 82 0.52 -8.08 13.00
N SER A 83 -0.23 -9.02 13.58
CA SER A 83 -1.62 -9.27 13.17
C SER A 83 -2.50 -8.02 13.28
N ARG A 84 -2.21 -7.16 14.25
CA ARG A 84 -2.93 -5.89 14.46
C ARG A 84 -2.60 -4.87 13.36
N ALA A 85 -1.34 -4.71 13.00
CA ALA A 85 -0.92 -3.86 11.88
C ALA A 85 -1.55 -4.34 10.56
N LYS A 86 -1.52 -5.66 10.29
CA LYS A 86 -2.15 -6.28 9.11
C LYS A 86 -3.67 -6.01 9.07
N SER A 87 -4.37 -6.25 10.17
CA SER A 87 -5.81 -5.99 10.26
C SER A 87 -6.17 -4.51 10.04
N LYS A 88 -5.36 -3.58 10.57
CA LYS A 88 -5.52 -2.15 10.33
C LYS A 88 -5.38 -1.81 8.85
N LEU A 89 -4.36 -2.38 8.20
CA LEU A 89 -4.12 -2.14 6.79
C LEU A 89 -5.24 -2.74 5.90
N ASP A 90 -5.76 -3.91 6.23
CA ASP A 90 -6.92 -4.51 5.55
C ASP A 90 -8.15 -3.60 5.61
N HIS A 91 -8.38 -2.96 6.75
CA HIS A 91 -9.44 -1.95 6.89
C HIS A 91 -9.20 -0.73 6.01
N VAL A 92 -7.96 -0.26 5.91
CA VAL A 92 -7.60 0.87 5.03
C VAL A 92 -7.86 0.51 3.57
N PHE A 93 -7.50 -0.70 3.14
CA PHE A 93 -7.71 -1.18 1.76
C PHE A 93 -9.16 -1.18 1.30
N GLN A 94 -10.13 -1.25 2.21
CA GLN A 94 -11.55 -1.17 1.84
C GLN A 94 -11.95 0.21 1.26
N SER A 95 -11.16 1.25 1.50
CA SER A 95 -11.43 2.61 1.05
C SER A 95 -10.55 3.08 -0.11
N VAL A 96 -9.41 2.41 -0.31
CA VAL A 96 -8.35 2.81 -1.25
C VAL A 96 -8.70 2.37 -2.68
N THR A 97 -8.59 3.31 -3.61
CA THR A 97 -8.76 3.08 -5.06
C THR A 97 -7.43 3.15 -5.81
N ASN A 98 -6.41 3.78 -5.24
CA ASN A 98 -5.10 3.97 -5.85
C ASN A 98 -4.04 3.51 -4.83
N LEU A 99 -3.31 2.44 -5.15
CA LEU A 99 -2.32 1.85 -4.26
C LEU A 99 -0.95 1.84 -4.92
N SER A 100 0.04 2.41 -4.24
CA SER A 100 1.44 2.31 -4.64
C SER A 100 2.27 1.65 -3.55
N ILE A 101 3.14 0.73 -3.95
CA ILE A 101 4.11 0.09 -3.07
C ILE A 101 5.45 0.16 -3.73
N SER A 102 6.46 0.56 -2.97
CA SER A 102 7.83 0.61 -3.44
C SER A 102 8.80 -0.07 -2.47
N ARG A 103 9.80 -0.76 -3.05
CA ARG A 103 10.87 -1.46 -2.33
C ARG A 103 10.29 -2.39 -1.29
N ALA A 104 9.71 -3.51 -1.72
CA ALA A 104 9.04 -4.47 -0.84
C ALA A 104 9.51 -5.89 -1.16
N THR A 105 9.71 -6.70 -0.13
CA THR A 105 10.04 -8.12 -0.24
C THR A 105 8.97 -8.95 0.45
N PHE A 106 8.27 -9.77 -0.31
CA PHE A 106 7.33 -10.77 0.23
C PHE A 106 8.05 -12.11 0.47
N GLU A 107 7.62 -12.88 1.46
CA GLU A 107 8.12 -14.25 1.71
C GLU A 107 7.89 -15.16 0.51
N SER A 108 6.73 -15.01 -0.11
CA SER A 108 6.32 -15.84 -1.22
C SER A 108 5.43 -15.05 -2.17
N PHE A 109 5.38 -15.52 -3.41
CA PHE A 109 4.44 -15.02 -4.38
C PHE A 109 2.97 -15.21 -3.94
N ASN A 110 2.66 -16.25 -3.16
CA ASN A 110 1.34 -16.40 -2.52
C ASN A 110 0.99 -15.22 -1.61
N GLN A 111 1.92 -14.84 -0.72
CA GLN A 111 1.72 -13.72 0.18
C GLN A 111 1.51 -12.40 -0.59
N ALA A 112 2.22 -12.20 -1.69
CA ALA A 112 2.01 -11.05 -2.56
C ALA A 112 0.63 -11.08 -3.26
N CYS A 113 0.16 -12.26 -3.70
CA CYS A 113 -1.19 -12.41 -4.25
C CYS A 113 -2.28 -12.12 -3.21
N GLU A 114 -2.15 -12.65 -1.98
CA GLU A 114 -3.07 -12.36 -0.87
C GLU A 114 -3.13 -10.87 -0.56
N PHE A 115 -1.95 -10.24 -0.52
CA PHE A 115 -1.83 -8.80 -0.35
C PHE A 115 -2.64 -8.02 -1.40
N ILE A 116 -2.44 -8.34 -2.68
CA ILE A 116 -3.15 -7.70 -3.80
C ILE A 116 -4.67 -7.94 -3.68
N ASN A 117 -5.08 -9.14 -3.26
CA ASN A 117 -6.49 -9.49 -3.09
C ASN A 117 -7.18 -8.70 -1.96
N ASN A 118 -6.47 -8.42 -0.86
CA ASN A 118 -7.00 -7.59 0.21
C ASN A 118 -7.31 -6.16 -0.28
N ALA A 119 -6.59 -5.70 -1.30
CA ALA A 119 -6.81 -4.43 -1.99
C ALA A 119 -7.78 -4.53 -3.18
N SER A 120 -8.80 -5.40 -3.12
CA SER A 120 -9.77 -5.64 -4.22
C SER A 120 -10.54 -4.41 -4.73
N GLN A 121 -10.56 -3.31 -3.97
CA GLN A 121 -11.19 -2.04 -4.36
C GLN A 121 -10.31 -1.19 -5.29
N VAL A 122 -9.03 -1.53 -5.41
CA VAL A 122 -8.03 -0.79 -6.18
C VAL A 122 -8.36 -0.81 -7.67
N GLN A 123 -8.31 0.38 -8.26
CA GLN A 123 -8.45 0.65 -9.69
C GLN A 123 -7.10 0.90 -10.35
N GLU A 124 -6.14 1.44 -9.59
CA GLU A 124 -4.79 1.74 -10.03
C GLU A 124 -3.77 1.16 -9.05
N LEU A 125 -2.99 0.18 -9.50
CA LEU A 125 -1.96 -0.49 -8.70
C LEU A 125 -0.56 -0.17 -9.26
N ALA A 126 0.34 0.30 -8.42
CA ALA A 126 1.73 0.54 -8.77
C ALA A 126 2.66 -0.25 -7.84
N LEU A 127 3.45 -1.17 -8.39
CA LEU A 127 4.43 -1.99 -7.68
C LEU A 127 5.83 -1.66 -8.21
N TRP A 128 6.68 -1.03 -7.40
CA TRP A 128 8.02 -0.58 -7.78
C TRP A 128 9.09 -1.31 -6.98
N SER A 129 10.06 -1.94 -7.64
CA SER A 129 11.11 -2.73 -6.96
C SER A 129 10.51 -3.74 -5.95
N VAL A 130 9.51 -4.51 -6.39
CA VAL A 130 8.85 -5.52 -5.56
C VAL A 130 9.36 -6.91 -5.91
N TYR A 131 9.75 -7.67 -4.89
CA TYR A 131 10.33 -9.00 -5.01
C TYR A 131 9.62 -9.99 -4.08
N CYS A 132 9.77 -11.28 -4.38
CA CYS A 132 9.45 -12.36 -3.48
C CYS A 132 10.71 -13.19 -3.24
N GLU A 133 10.89 -13.71 -2.03
CA GLU A 133 11.97 -14.66 -1.76
C GLU A 133 11.72 -16.00 -2.46
N SER A 134 10.45 -16.42 -2.54
CA SER A 134 10.02 -17.61 -3.27
C SER A 134 8.97 -17.28 -4.33
N TYR A 135 9.18 -17.81 -5.54
CA TYR A 135 8.25 -17.73 -6.69
C TYR A 135 7.64 -19.08 -7.04
N GLU A 136 7.47 -19.95 -6.03
CA GLU A 136 6.71 -21.17 -6.21
C GLU A 136 5.34 -20.88 -6.84
N LYS A 137 4.85 -21.84 -7.64
CA LYS A 137 3.61 -21.69 -8.37
C LYS A 137 2.49 -21.37 -7.40
N SER A 138 1.97 -20.15 -7.48
CA SER A 138 0.92 -19.72 -6.57
C SER A 138 -0.41 -20.42 -6.85
N GLU A 139 -1.01 -20.96 -5.78
CA GLU A 139 -2.38 -21.48 -5.78
C GLU A 139 -3.42 -20.36 -5.55
N VAL A 140 -2.96 -19.21 -5.06
CA VAL A 140 -3.79 -18.03 -4.81
C VAL A 140 -4.04 -17.31 -6.13
N GLN A 141 -5.28 -17.32 -6.59
CA GLN A 141 -5.69 -16.53 -7.74
C GLN A 141 -5.75 -15.04 -7.38
N VAL A 142 -5.24 -14.17 -8.24
CA VAL A 142 -5.36 -12.72 -8.07
C VAL A 142 -6.75 -12.26 -8.52
N ILE A 143 -7.52 -11.69 -7.60
CA ILE A 143 -8.91 -11.26 -7.75
C ILE A 143 -9.00 -9.75 -7.51
N VAL A 144 -8.87 -8.99 -8.59
CA VAL A 144 -8.87 -7.52 -8.57
C VAL A 144 -9.90 -6.97 -9.57
N PRO A 145 -11.20 -7.10 -9.27
CA PRO A 145 -12.27 -6.89 -10.25
C PRO A 145 -12.39 -5.43 -10.71
N LYS A 146 -11.88 -4.47 -9.93
CA LYS A 146 -11.91 -3.04 -10.25
C LYS A 146 -10.63 -2.54 -10.91
N LEU A 147 -9.59 -3.38 -11.00
CA LEU A 147 -8.29 -2.97 -11.51
C LEU A 147 -8.40 -2.60 -12.99
N SER A 148 -8.06 -1.35 -13.28
CA SER A 148 -8.11 -0.78 -14.61
C SER A 148 -6.73 -0.35 -15.10
N GLN A 149 -5.81 -0.05 -14.19
CA GLN A 149 -4.44 0.34 -14.47
C GLN A 149 -3.47 -0.39 -13.55
N ILE A 150 -2.40 -0.92 -14.14
CA ILE A 150 -1.32 -1.54 -13.39
C ILE A 150 0.02 -1.01 -13.88
N SER A 151 0.90 -0.64 -12.95
CA SER A 151 2.30 -0.27 -13.21
C SER A 151 3.19 -1.18 -12.39
N VAL A 152 4.01 -2.02 -13.04
CA VAL A 152 4.83 -3.01 -12.31
C VAL A 152 6.28 -2.97 -12.76
N ASN A 153 7.15 -3.03 -11.75
CA ASN A 153 8.59 -3.15 -11.85
C ASN A 153 9.11 -4.07 -10.73
N GLY A 154 10.15 -4.85 -11.02
CA GLY A 154 10.78 -5.78 -10.08
C GLY A 154 10.55 -7.25 -10.45
N GLY A 155 10.98 -8.16 -9.57
CA GLY A 155 10.93 -9.61 -9.80
C GLY A 155 9.52 -10.19 -9.89
N ILE A 156 8.53 -9.51 -9.29
CA ILE A 156 7.13 -9.96 -9.29
C ILE A 156 6.43 -9.81 -10.66
N LEU A 157 7.02 -9.07 -11.61
CA LEU A 157 6.38 -8.71 -12.87
C LEU A 157 5.85 -9.92 -13.65
N ILE A 158 6.73 -10.84 -14.04
CA ILE A 158 6.35 -12.00 -14.86
C ILE A 158 5.28 -12.87 -14.17
N PRO A 159 5.49 -13.34 -12.92
CA PRO A 159 4.52 -14.23 -12.27
C PRO A 159 3.17 -13.55 -12.01
N LEU A 160 3.15 -12.24 -11.73
CA LEU A 160 1.91 -11.49 -11.57
C LEU A 160 1.12 -11.41 -12.89
N PHE A 161 1.77 -11.07 -14.01
CA PHE A 161 1.09 -11.01 -15.30
C PHE A 161 0.56 -12.39 -15.73
N ASP A 162 1.30 -13.47 -15.46
CA ASP A 162 0.81 -14.83 -15.71
C ASP A 162 -0.47 -15.14 -14.92
N GLN A 163 -0.61 -14.66 -13.68
CA GLN A 163 -1.84 -14.80 -12.89
C GLN A 163 -2.97 -13.91 -13.42
N LEU A 164 -2.68 -12.65 -13.75
CA LEU A 164 -3.70 -11.71 -14.25
C LEU A 164 -4.28 -12.16 -15.59
N CYS A 165 -3.44 -12.68 -16.50
CA CYS A 165 -3.87 -13.22 -17.80
C CYS A 165 -4.77 -14.45 -17.68
N ARG A 166 -4.75 -15.17 -16.55
CA ARG A 166 -5.66 -16.29 -16.27
C ARG A 166 -7.02 -15.85 -15.73
N ASN A 167 -7.23 -14.56 -15.47
CA ASN A 167 -8.47 -14.05 -14.90
C ASN A 167 -9.39 -13.48 -16.00
N PRO A 168 -10.43 -14.20 -16.43
CA PRO A 168 -11.28 -13.81 -17.56
C PRO A 168 -12.23 -12.64 -17.25
N VAL A 169 -12.33 -12.21 -15.98
CA VAL A 169 -13.27 -11.17 -15.53
C VAL A 169 -12.63 -9.77 -15.47
N MET A 170 -11.34 -9.66 -15.78
CA MET A 170 -10.60 -8.42 -15.59
C MET A 170 -10.87 -7.40 -16.69
N SER A 171 -11.33 -6.20 -16.31
CA SER A 171 -11.52 -5.07 -17.23
C SER A 171 -10.28 -4.15 -17.29
N MET A 172 -9.10 -4.73 -17.46
CA MET A 172 -7.84 -3.97 -17.50
C MET A 172 -7.80 -3.08 -18.75
N ARG A 173 -7.61 -1.76 -18.56
CA ARG A 173 -7.58 -0.77 -19.65
C ARG A 173 -6.16 -0.36 -20.01
N SER A 174 -5.27 -0.34 -19.02
CA SER A 174 -3.89 0.09 -19.17
C SER A 174 -2.97 -0.81 -18.35
N ALA A 175 -1.84 -1.17 -18.94
CA ALA A 175 -0.74 -1.83 -18.27
C ALA A 175 0.55 -1.11 -18.66
N ASN A 176 1.23 -0.52 -17.67
CA ASN A 176 2.56 0.04 -17.83
C ASN A 176 3.58 -0.94 -17.25
N ILE A 177 4.46 -1.42 -18.11
CA ILE A 177 5.49 -2.40 -17.73
C ILE A 177 6.82 -1.70 -17.86
N SER A 178 7.49 -1.51 -16.72
CA SER A 178 8.83 -0.95 -16.69
C SER A 178 9.82 -2.06 -16.35
N LEU A 179 10.55 -2.52 -17.35
CA LEU A 179 11.69 -3.41 -17.17
C LEU A 179 12.91 -2.55 -16.83
N LEU A 180 13.02 -2.08 -15.59
CA LEU A 180 14.30 -1.59 -15.10
C LEU A 180 15.13 -2.83 -14.80
N TRP A 181 16.17 -3.05 -15.60
CA TRP A 181 17.19 -4.04 -15.31
C TRP A 181 17.92 -3.51 -14.08
N ASP A 182 17.58 -4.06 -12.91
CA ASP A 182 18.30 -3.71 -11.69
C ASP A 182 19.70 -4.30 -11.79
N LEU A 183 20.65 -3.49 -12.24
CA LEU A 183 22.08 -3.82 -12.35
C LEU A 183 22.77 -3.96 -10.97
N SER A 184 22.00 -3.98 -9.89
CA SER A 184 22.50 -3.94 -8.51
C SER A 184 22.66 -5.32 -7.83
N LEU A 185 22.22 -6.43 -8.44
CA LEU A 185 22.45 -7.79 -7.89
C LEU A 185 23.61 -8.51 -8.60
N LYS A 186 24.79 -7.88 -8.60
CA LYS A 186 26.07 -8.60 -8.69
C LYS A 186 27.13 -7.81 -7.93
N ASN A 187 27.39 -8.21 -6.69
CA ASN A 187 28.72 -8.37 -6.09
C ASN A 187 28.60 -9.12 -4.77
#